data_AF-A0A399T584-F1
#
_entry.id   AF-A0A399T584-F1
#
_cell.length_a   1.000
_cell.length_b   1.000
_cell.length_c   1.000
_cell.angle_alpha   90.00
_cell.angle_beta   90.00
_cell.angle_gamma   90.00
#
_symmetry.space_group_name_H-M   'P 1'
#
loop_
_entity.id
_entity.type
_entity.pdbx_description
1 polymer ?
#
loop_
_entity_poly.entity_id
_entity_poly.type
_entity_poly.pdbx_seq_one_letter_code
_entity_poly.pdbx_strand_id
1 'polypeptide(L)'
;MKNHRTQLFGASILSILCFSLILFISSCEKSDSDSSKDYKSGKLKNLTGLDGCGWVIELDDKSKLEPLNLDAFDLELAENKEIKFKYHERTDLGSYCMVGVVAEIDEIKDISKLVCDQSVIISSEEYENAPNDPFSITELTITGDCLNIKFAASGCDGDTWTVKLIDSGNVAKSDPCQRTLRLSLDNKEICTAVPGKEVSFDIKNLQIIGDDKVILHVSGEEILYEY
;
A
#
# COMPACT_ATOMS: atom_id res chain seq x y z
N MET A 1 -67.73 -29.04 37.41
CA MET A 1 -66.33 -28.81 36.99
C MET A 1 -66.12 -27.29 37.01
N LYS A 2 -66.16 -26.71 38.21
CA LYS A 2 -65.03 -26.27 39.05
C LYS A 2 -64.07 -25.31 38.30
N ASN A 3 -63.86 -24.07 38.72
CA ASN A 3 -64.50 -23.28 39.78
C ASN A 3 -63.90 -21.86 39.77
N HIS A 4 -64.72 -20.90 40.20
CA HIS A 4 -64.38 -19.78 41.10
C HIS A 4 -63.36 -18.69 40.67
N ARG A 5 -63.81 -17.43 40.53
CA ARG A 5 -64.09 -16.42 41.60
C ARG A 5 -62.79 -15.70 42.04
N THR A 6 -62.72 -14.38 41.87
CA THR A 6 -62.97 -13.35 42.93
C THR A 6 -61.66 -13.02 43.65
N GLN A 7 -61.00 -11.91 43.29
CA GLN A 7 -61.12 -10.57 43.89
C GLN A 7 -60.18 -10.33 45.09
N LEU A 8 -59.53 -9.17 45.02
CA LEU A 8 -59.28 -8.18 46.08
C LEU A 8 -58.16 -8.36 47.12
N PHE A 9 -57.67 -7.18 47.51
CA PHE A 9 -56.76 -6.78 48.60
C PHE A 9 -55.26 -6.96 48.32
N GLY A 10 -54.38 -5.97 48.55
CA GLY A 10 -54.52 -4.64 49.14
C GLY A 10 -53.20 -3.88 48.98
N ALA A 11 -53.27 -2.56 49.11
CA ALA A 11 -52.17 -1.62 48.98
C ALA A 11 -51.18 -1.70 50.15
N SER A 12 -49.88 -1.50 49.88
CA SER A 12 -49.08 -0.42 50.51
C SER A 12 -47.56 -0.62 50.37
N ILE A 13 -46.93 0.43 49.82
CA ILE A 13 -45.80 1.18 50.40
C ILE A 13 -44.38 0.54 50.39
N LEU A 14 -43.49 1.29 49.72
CA LEU A 14 -42.03 1.38 49.88
C LEU A 14 -41.18 0.11 49.74
N SER A 15 -40.39 0.04 48.66
CA SER A 15 -38.93 0.17 48.83
C SER A 15 -38.26 0.52 47.51
N ILE A 16 -37.50 1.61 47.54
CA ILE A 16 -36.55 2.04 46.53
C ILE A 16 -35.38 1.06 46.58
N LEU A 17 -35.05 0.42 45.47
CA LEU A 17 -33.66 0.10 45.12
C LEU A 17 -33.55 -0.15 43.62
N CYS A 18 -33.10 0.91 42.96
CA CYS A 18 -32.56 0.95 41.63
C CYS A 18 -31.31 0.04 41.60
N PHE A 19 -31.48 -1.24 41.31
CA PHE A 19 -30.36 -2.09 40.87
C PHE A 19 -30.32 -2.05 39.35
N SER A 20 -29.89 -0.88 38.85
CA SER A 20 -29.22 -0.78 37.58
C SER A 20 -28.04 -1.75 37.64
N LEU A 21 -28.19 -2.93 37.03
CA LEU A 21 -27.07 -3.79 36.72
C LEU A 21 -26.29 -3.06 35.62
N ILE A 22 -25.47 -2.10 36.04
CA ILE A 22 -24.38 -1.54 35.24
C ILE A 22 -23.43 -2.72 35.02
N LEU A 23 -23.70 -3.48 33.96
CA LEU A 23 -22.71 -4.33 33.35
C LEU A 23 -21.62 -3.38 32.85
N PHE A 24 -20.56 -3.28 33.64
CA PHE A 24 -19.27 -2.78 33.19
C PHE A 24 -18.79 -3.72 32.08
N ILE A 25 -19.30 -3.51 30.87
CA ILE A 25 -18.56 -3.83 29.66
C ILE A 25 -17.36 -2.91 29.69
N SER A 26 -16.25 -3.45 30.19
CA SER A 26 -14.92 -2.92 29.90
C SER A 26 -14.74 -3.12 28.39
N SER A 27 -15.28 -2.15 27.63
CA SER A 27 -14.90 -1.96 26.24
C SER A 27 -13.43 -1.60 26.31
N CYS A 28 -12.61 -2.52 25.84
CA CYS A 28 -11.21 -2.25 25.57
C CYS A 28 -11.23 -1.22 24.43
N GLU A 29 -11.12 0.07 24.76
CA GLU A 29 -10.52 0.99 23.80
C GLU A 29 -9.10 0.46 23.60
N LYS A 30 -8.92 -0.33 22.54
CA LYS A 30 -7.67 -0.24 21.83
C LYS A 30 -7.59 1.23 21.47
N SER A 31 -6.71 1.96 22.14
CA SER A 31 -6.16 3.15 21.54
C SER A 31 -5.53 2.64 20.25
N ASP A 32 -6.29 2.71 19.17
CA ASP A 32 -5.71 2.79 17.85
C ASP A 32 -4.85 4.06 17.93
N SER A 33 -3.59 3.90 18.29
CA SER A 33 -2.56 4.90 18.03
C SER A 33 -2.46 4.93 16.52
N ASP A 34 -3.35 5.71 15.94
CA ASP A 34 -3.48 6.01 14.53
C ASP A 34 -2.10 6.46 14.03
N SER A 35 -1.35 5.52 13.48
CA SER A 35 -0.03 5.72 12.87
C SER A 35 -0.12 6.48 11.54
N SER A 36 -1.30 7.04 11.21
CA SER A 36 -1.55 7.83 10.00
C SER A 36 -1.59 9.35 10.22
N LYS A 37 -1.60 9.87 11.46
CA LYS A 37 -1.86 11.31 11.71
C LYS A 37 -0.71 12.29 11.49
N ASP A 38 0.51 11.83 11.24
CA ASP A 38 1.69 12.73 11.26
C ASP A 38 2.33 12.98 9.89
N TYR A 39 1.89 12.27 8.84
CA TYR A 39 2.42 12.56 7.51
C TYR A 39 1.80 13.82 6.94
N LYS A 40 2.65 14.71 6.43
CA LYS A 40 2.28 15.77 5.50
C LYS A 40 2.40 15.28 4.07
N SER A 41 1.62 15.90 3.19
CA SER A 41 1.76 15.76 1.74
C SER A 41 2.46 17.00 1.20
N GLY A 42 3.27 16.82 0.15
CA GLY A 42 3.92 17.93 -0.53
C GLY A 42 4.47 17.52 -1.89
N LYS A 43 4.90 18.52 -2.67
CA LYS A 43 5.47 18.36 -4.01
C LYS A 43 6.92 18.78 -4.03
N LEU A 44 7.78 17.96 -4.63
CA LEU A 44 9.15 18.33 -4.90
C LEU A 44 9.20 19.45 -5.95
N LYS A 45 10.00 20.47 -5.65
CA LYS A 45 10.27 21.62 -6.51
C LYS A 45 11.76 21.81 -6.66
N ASN A 46 12.24 21.84 -7.89
CA ASN A 46 13.65 22.11 -8.16
C ASN A 46 13.87 23.62 -8.28
N LEU A 47 14.51 24.21 -7.28
CA LEU A 47 14.91 25.62 -7.29
C LEU A 47 16.43 25.78 -7.49
N THR A 48 17.10 24.73 -7.97
CA THR A 48 18.52 24.81 -8.34
C THR A 48 18.71 25.92 -9.37
N GLY A 49 19.70 26.79 -9.13
CA GLY A 49 19.98 27.97 -9.96
C GLY A 49 19.52 29.28 -9.31
N LEU A 50 18.77 29.22 -8.22
CA LEU A 50 18.61 30.33 -7.27
C LEU A 50 19.69 30.22 -6.17
N ASP A 51 20.19 31.36 -5.69
CA ASP A 51 21.29 31.40 -4.73
C ASP A 51 20.98 30.61 -3.45
N GLY A 52 21.85 29.66 -3.10
CA GLY A 52 21.68 28.77 -1.94
C GLY A 52 20.57 27.73 -2.02
N CYS A 53 19.81 27.65 -3.12
CA CYS A 53 18.66 26.75 -3.25
C CYS A 53 18.97 25.45 -3.99
N GLY A 54 18.34 24.37 -3.53
CA GLY A 54 18.30 23.07 -4.21
C GLY A 54 16.86 22.60 -4.42
N TRP A 55 16.60 21.34 -4.04
CA TRP A 55 15.24 20.81 -3.99
C TRP A 55 14.52 21.28 -2.74
N VAL A 56 13.27 21.73 -2.89
CA VAL A 56 12.39 22.12 -1.79
C VAL A 56 11.07 21.36 -1.86
N ILE A 57 10.33 21.35 -0.77
CA ILE A 57 9.01 20.73 -0.70
C ILE A 57 7.95 21.83 -0.62
N GLU A 58 7.08 21.94 -1.62
CA GLU A 58 5.92 22.83 -1.60
C GLU A 58 4.72 22.12 -0.95
N LEU A 59 4.16 22.73 0.08
CA LEU A 59 2.95 22.25 0.78
C LEU A 59 1.67 22.73 0.07
N ASP A 60 0.52 22.18 0.48
CA ASP A 60 -0.79 22.51 -0.10
C ASP A 60 -1.15 24.01 0.00
N ASP A 61 -0.69 24.68 1.07
CA ASP A 61 -0.89 26.11 1.30
C ASP A 61 0.13 27.00 0.55
N LYS A 62 0.95 26.41 -0.31
CA LYS A 62 2.03 27.05 -1.09
C LYS A 62 3.26 27.48 -0.30
N SER A 63 3.28 27.28 1.01
CA SER A 63 4.50 27.42 1.80
C SER A 63 5.52 26.35 1.38
N LYS A 64 6.79 26.60 1.71
CA LYS A 64 7.91 25.74 1.31
C LYS A 64 8.71 25.32 2.52
N LEU A 65 9.20 24.09 2.46
CA LEU A 65 10.22 23.58 3.36
C LEU A 65 11.54 23.45 2.59
N GLU A 66 12.63 23.80 3.27
CA GLU A 66 14.01 23.63 2.81
C GLU A 66 14.61 22.41 3.55
N PRO A 67 14.49 21.21 2.99
CA PRO A 67 14.92 19.99 3.65
C PRO A 67 16.45 19.85 3.62
N LEU A 68 17.03 19.46 4.75
CA LEU A 68 18.49 19.35 4.92
C LEU A 68 19.08 18.02 4.43
N ASN A 69 18.25 16.98 4.29
CA ASN A 69 18.69 15.59 4.18
C ASN A 69 17.89 14.78 3.13
N LEU A 70 17.36 15.40 2.07
CA LEU A 70 16.61 14.66 1.03
C LEU A 70 17.44 13.56 0.36
N ASP A 71 18.74 13.76 0.24
CA ASP A 71 19.71 12.82 -0.34
C ASP A 71 19.97 11.58 0.54
N ALA A 72 19.54 11.61 1.82
CA ALA A 72 19.63 10.46 2.72
C ALA A 72 18.58 9.37 2.43
N PHE A 73 17.62 9.64 1.53
CA PHE A 73 16.52 8.72 1.23
C PHE A 73 16.60 8.17 -0.19
N ASP A 74 16.14 6.93 -0.36
CA ASP A 74 15.96 6.30 -1.68
C ASP A 74 14.71 6.87 -2.38
N LEU A 75 14.84 8.11 -2.82
CA LEU A 75 13.82 8.92 -3.49
C LEU A 75 14.36 9.46 -4.80
N GLU A 76 13.75 9.08 -5.91
CA GLU A 76 14.03 9.72 -7.19
C GLU A 76 13.46 11.15 -7.19
N LEU A 77 14.33 12.15 -7.37
CA LEU A 77 13.94 13.56 -7.37
C LEU A 77 13.44 13.98 -8.76
N ALA A 78 12.16 14.31 -8.86
CA ALA A 78 11.52 14.80 -10.07
C ALA A 78 10.62 16.00 -9.77
N GLU A 79 10.57 16.95 -10.72
CA GLU A 79 9.75 18.16 -10.59
C GLU A 79 8.27 17.78 -10.45
N ASN A 80 7.57 18.39 -9.48
CA ASN A 80 6.19 18.11 -9.09
C ASN A 80 5.92 16.72 -8.48
N LYS A 81 6.94 15.89 -8.22
CA LYS A 81 6.73 14.58 -7.59
C LYS A 81 6.05 14.72 -6.24
N GLU A 82 4.97 13.97 -6.04
CA GLU A 82 4.22 13.95 -4.78
C GLU A 82 4.84 12.98 -3.79
N ILE A 83 5.00 13.44 -2.55
CA ILE A 83 5.58 12.67 -1.44
C ILE A 83 4.72 12.82 -0.20
N LYS A 84 4.73 11.79 0.65
CA LYS A 84 4.25 11.88 2.03
C LYS A 84 5.42 11.81 2.98
N PHE A 85 5.49 12.66 3.99
CA PHE A 85 6.67 12.73 4.86
C PHE A 85 6.33 13.23 6.26
N LYS A 86 7.21 12.92 7.21
CA LYS A 86 7.28 13.53 8.54
C LYS A 86 8.53 14.39 8.61
N TYR A 87 8.45 15.48 9.34
CA TYR A 87 9.58 16.38 9.51
C TYR A 87 9.48 17.13 10.83
N HIS A 88 10.61 17.69 11.23
CA HIS A 88 10.67 18.70 12.28
C HIS A 88 11.42 19.94 11.79
N GLU A 89 10.98 21.11 12.26
CA GLU A 89 11.61 22.39 11.93
C GLU A 89 12.93 22.55 12.68
N ARG A 90 13.96 23.03 11.98
CA ARG A 90 15.28 23.30 12.53
C ARG A 90 15.43 24.79 12.82
N THR A 91 14.81 25.22 13.91
CA THR A 91 14.82 26.64 14.35
C THR A 91 16.20 27.12 14.84
N ASP A 92 17.13 26.20 15.07
CA ASP A 92 18.51 26.46 15.42
C ASP A 92 19.40 26.83 14.21
N LEU A 93 18.88 26.66 12.99
CA LEU A 93 19.59 26.91 11.75
C LEU A 93 18.96 28.07 10.96
N GLY A 94 19.81 28.87 10.33
CA GLY A 94 19.38 29.88 9.38
C GLY A 94 19.23 29.29 7.97
N SER A 95 18.22 29.75 7.24
CA SER A 95 18.06 29.42 5.81
C SER A 95 19.05 30.23 4.97
N TYR A 96 19.69 29.55 4.01
CA TYR A 96 20.50 30.20 2.97
C TYR A 96 19.68 30.57 1.73
N CYS A 97 18.62 29.80 1.43
CA CYS A 97 17.80 29.95 0.24
C CYS A 97 16.68 31.00 0.43
N MET A 98 16.23 31.24 1.67
CA MET A 98 15.20 32.20 2.07
C MET A 98 13.81 31.97 1.44
N VAL A 99 13.53 30.77 0.91
CA VAL A 99 12.25 30.46 0.26
C VAL A 99 11.27 29.76 1.20
N GLY A 100 11.77 29.20 2.31
CA GLY A 100 10.97 28.36 3.18
C GLY A 100 11.55 28.16 4.58
N VAL A 101 10.86 27.33 5.34
CA VAL A 101 11.30 26.92 6.68
C VAL A 101 12.33 25.81 6.55
N VAL A 102 13.45 25.92 7.28
CA VAL A 102 14.47 24.86 7.32
C VAL A 102 13.91 23.66 8.09
N ALA A 103 13.95 22.49 7.47
CA ALA A 103 13.39 21.27 8.02
C ALA A 103 14.36 20.10 7.89
N GLU A 104 14.31 19.19 8.86
CA GLU A 104 14.93 17.88 8.74
C GLU A 104 13.82 16.84 8.57
N ILE A 105 13.95 16.00 7.54
CA ILE A 105 12.97 14.98 7.22
C ILE A 105 13.24 13.76 8.10
N ASP A 106 12.22 13.33 8.84
CA ASP A 106 12.31 12.15 9.72
C ASP A 106 12.00 10.87 8.94
N GLU A 107 11.02 10.96 8.04
CA GLU A 107 10.55 9.82 7.26
C GLU A 107 9.94 10.32 5.95
N ILE A 108 10.18 9.62 4.84
CA ILE A 108 9.59 9.92 3.54
C ILE A 108 9.02 8.66 2.91
N LYS A 109 7.84 8.81 2.33
CA LYS A 109 7.11 7.81 1.57
C LYS A 109 6.95 8.35 0.15
N ASP A 110 7.67 7.71 -0.76
CA ASP A 110 7.49 7.93 -2.18
C ASP A 110 6.12 7.36 -2.59
N ILE A 111 5.19 8.25 -2.96
CA ILE A 111 3.82 7.82 -3.29
C ILE A 111 3.82 6.96 -4.56
N SER A 112 4.74 7.18 -5.50
CA SER A 112 4.82 6.32 -6.68
C SER A 112 5.29 4.89 -6.35
N LYS A 113 6.00 4.68 -5.23
CA LYS A 113 6.30 3.32 -4.73
C LYS A 113 5.13 2.68 -3.97
N LEU A 114 4.11 3.44 -3.62
CA LEU A 114 2.90 2.96 -2.91
C LEU A 114 1.74 2.63 -3.84
N VAL A 115 1.80 3.06 -5.10
CA VAL A 115 0.78 2.81 -6.11
C VAL A 115 1.39 1.91 -7.16
N CYS A 116 0.86 0.70 -7.31
CA CYS A 116 1.35 -0.26 -8.28
C CYS A 116 0.96 0.18 -9.71
N ASP A 117 1.72 -0.24 -10.71
CA ASP A 117 1.51 0.15 -12.11
C ASP A 117 0.18 -0.40 -12.65
N GLN A 118 -0.18 -1.62 -12.22
CA GLN A 118 -1.30 -2.38 -12.76
C GLN A 118 -1.99 -3.19 -11.65
N SER A 119 -3.21 -3.67 -11.90
CA SER A 119 -3.92 -4.59 -11.00
C SER A 119 -3.81 -6.03 -11.48
N VAL A 120 -3.83 -6.99 -10.56
CA VAL A 120 -3.95 -8.42 -10.91
C VAL A 120 -5.33 -8.74 -11.49
N ILE A 121 -5.35 -9.58 -12.52
CA ILE A 121 -6.57 -10.14 -13.11
C ILE A 121 -6.83 -11.50 -12.48
N ILE A 122 -8.03 -11.73 -11.93
CA ILE A 122 -8.45 -13.04 -11.43
C ILE A 122 -9.40 -13.65 -12.46
N SER A 123 -8.91 -14.57 -13.29
CA SER A 123 -9.69 -15.21 -14.35
C SER A 123 -9.03 -16.49 -14.82
N SER A 124 -9.72 -17.62 -14.67
CA SER A 124 -9.24 -18.91 -15.19
C SER A 124 -9.13 -18.92 -16.71
N GLU A 125 -10.04 -18.22 -17.41
CA GLU A 125 -10.02 -18.12 -18.88
C GLU A 125 -8.79 -17.35 -19.38
N GLU A 126 -8.49 -16.19 -18.80
CA GLU A 126 -7.30 -15.42 -19.17
C GLU A 126 -6.03 -16.17 -18.74
N TYR A 127 -6.06 -16.85 -17.58
CA TYR A 127 -4.92 -17.63 -17.09
C TYR A 127 -4.51 -18.73 -18.07
N GLU A 128 -5.48 -19.35 -18.76
CA GLU A 128 -5.23 -20.37 -19.77
C GLU A 128 -4.85 -19.75 -21.13
N ASN A 129 -5.55 -18.70 -21.57
CA ASN A 129 -5.56 -18.28 -22.98
C ASN A 129 -4.77 -17.01 -23.30
N ALA A 130 -4.27 -16.27 -22.31
CA ALA A 130 -3.51 -15.04 -22.58
C ALA A 130 -2.23 -15.33 -23.39
N PRO A 131 -1.54 -14.31 -23.91
CA PRO A 131 -0.22 -14.45 -24.53
C PRO A 131 0.85 -15.03 -23.57
N ASN A 132 1.77 -15.83 -24.10
CA ASN A 132 2.79 -16.52 -23.31
C ASN A 132 4.15 -16.49 -24.02
N ASP A 133 4.52 -15.33 -24.57
CA ASP A 133 5.81 -15.19 -25.22
C ASP A 133 6.96 -15.43 -24.22
N PRO A 134 8.09 -16.01 -24.64
CA PRO A 134 9.14 -16.42 -23.71
C PRO A 134 9.78 -15.23 -22.96
N PHE A 135 9.93 -15.37 -21.65
CA PHE A 135 10.66 -14.46 -20.78
C PHE A 135 11.37 -15.23 -19.66
N SER A 136 12.23 -14.54 -18.92
CA SER A 136 12.82 -15.01 -17.67
C SER A 136 12.57 -13.98 -16.59
N ILE A 137 11.97 -14.39 -15.48
CA ILE A 137 11.93 -13.57 -14.26
C ILE A 137 13.35 -13.53 -13.69
N THR A 138 13.79 -12.34 -13.29
CA THR A 138 15.11 -12.09 -12.70
C THR A 138 15.02 -11.66 -11.25
N GLU A 139 13.90 -11.05 -10.84
CA GLU A 139 13.66 -10.64 -9.46
C GLU A 139 12.16 -10.57 -9.15
N LEU A 140 11.78 -11.03 -7.95
CA LEU A 140 10.46 -10.82 -7.35
C LEU A 140 10.64 -10.19 -5.97
N THR A 141 9.95 -9.07 -5.74
CA THR A 141 9.90 -8.43 -4.41
C THR A 141 8.51 -7.92 -4.11
N ILE A 142 8.17 -7.76 -2.83
CA ILE A 142 6.91 -7.18 -2.39
C ILE A 142 7.20 -5.93 -1.57
N THR A 143 6.54 -4.83 -1.93
CA THR A 143 6.56 -3.57 -1.17
C THR A 143 5.12 -3.16 -0.89
N GLY A 144 4.65 -3.35 0.35
CA GLY A 144 3.24 -3.20 0.68
C GLY A 144 2.37 -4.20 -0.07
N ASP A 145 1.34 -3.73 -0.77
CA ASP A 145 0.46 -4.56 -1.60
C ASP A 145 0.92 -4.61 -3.08
N CYS A 146 2.15 -4.20 -3.40
CA CYS A 146 2.70 -4.24 -4.75
C CYS A 146 3.71 -5.37 -4.90
N LEU A 147 3.39 -6.32 -5.79
CA LEU A 147 4.35 -7.31 -6.27
C LEU A 147 5.15 -6.71 -7.44
N ASN A 148 6.44 -6.46 -7.21
CA ASN A 148 7.37 -5.98 -8.22
C ASN A 148 8.05 -7.16 -8.91
N ILE A 149 8.01 -7.15 -10.23
CA ILE A 149 8.53 -8.21 -11.08
C ILE A 149 9.54 -7.60 -12.03
N LYS A 150 10.81 -8.00 -11.90
CA LYS A 150 11.81 -7.78 -12.93
C LYS A 150 11.91 -9.01 -13.80
N PHE A 151 11.87 -8.81 -15.11
CA PHE A 151 11.99 -9.88 -16.08
C PHE A 151 12.70 -9.38 -17.33
N ALA A 152 13.21 -10.31 -18.13
CA ALA A 152 13.84 -10.02 -19.41
C ALA A 152 13.32 -10.97 -20.48
N ALA A 153 13.25 -10.49 -21.72
CA ALA A 153 12.84 -11.29 -22.88
C ALA A 153 13.64 -10.85 -24.11
N SER A 154 13.70 -11.69 -25.14
CA SER A 154 14.29 -11.29 -26.41
C SER A 154 13.42 -10.23 -27.08
N GLY A 155 13.99 -9.10 -27.47
CA GLY A 155 13.27 -7.98 -28.06
C GLY A 155 14.20 -6.86 -28.48
N CYS A 156 13.63 -5.69 -28.79
CA CYS A 156 14.37 -4.49 -29.15
C CYS A 156 14.65 -3.67 -27.87
N ASP A 157 13.63 -3.00 -27.34
CA ASP A 157 13.66 -2.17 -26.13
C ASP A 157 12.53 -2.51 -25.14
N GLY A 158 11.56 -3.31 -25.57
CA GLY A 158 10.41 -3.73 -24.78
C GLY A 158 9.34 -2.65 -24.59
N ASP A 159 9.39 -1.54 -25.33
CA ASP A 159 8.43 -0.45 -25.19
C ASP A 159 7.05 -0.82 -25.77
N THR A 160 6.98 -1.86 -26.60
CA THR A 160 5.72 -2.37 -27.16
C THR A 160 5.15 -3.59 -26.43
N TRP A 161 5.84 -4.06 -25.38
CA TRP A 161 5.42 -5.23 -24.63
C TRP A 161 4.14 -4.96 -23.85
N THR A 162 3.17 -5.86 -23.99
CA THR A 162 1.98 -5.86 -23.11
C THR A 162 2.13 -6.95 -22.07
N VAL A 163 2.09 -6.55 -20.81
CA VAL A 163 2.28 -7.44 -19.66
C VAL A 163 1.00 -7.49 -18.85
N LYS A 164 0.62 -8.67 -18.37
CA LYS A 164 -0.46 -8.87 -17.40
C LYS A 164 -0.04 -9.85 -16.33
N LEU A 165 -0.47 -9.65 -15.09
CA LEU A 165 -0.39 -10.67 -14.04
C LEU A 165 -1.78 -11.27 -13.81
N ILE A 166 -1.89 -12.57 -13.99
CA ILE A 166 -3.16 -13.28 -14.01
C ILE A 166 -3.15 -14.38 -12.96
N ASP A 167 -4.08 -14.34 -12.01
CA ASP A 167 -4.34 -15.39 -11.05
C ASP A 167 -5.33 -16.41 -11.62
N SER A 168 -5.05 -17.69 -11.39
CA SER A 168 -5.89 -18.80 -11.89
C SER A 168 -7.31 -18.84 -11.32
N GLY A 169 -7.59 -18.08 -10.26
CA GLY A 169 -8.84 -18.11 -9.50
C GLY A 169 -8.90 -19.22 -8.45
N ASN A 170 -7.95 -20.17 -8.46
CA ASN A 170 -7.92 -21.27 -7.52
C ASN A 170 -7.02 -20.95 -6.32
N VAL A 171 -7.49 -21.33 -5.14
CA VAL A 171 -6.71 -21.28 -3.89
C VAL A 171 -6.43 -22.71 -3.44
N ALA A 172 -5.15 -23.08 -3.43
CA ALA A 172 -4.71 -24.38 -2.93
C ALA A 172 -4.70 -24.38 -1.41
N LYS A 173 -5.26 -25.46 -0.82
CA LYS A 173 -5.32 -25.63 0.63
C LYS A 173 -3.99 -26.16 1.17
N SER A 174 -3.29 -25.33 1.93
CA SER A 174 -2.11 -25.67 2.73
C SER A 174 -1.94 -24.63 3.85
N ASP A 175 -0.80 -24.65 4.54
CA ASP A 175 -0.45 -23.67 5.58
C ASP A 175 0.97 -23.12 5.27
N PRO A 176 1.10 -21.91 4.69
CA PRO A 176 0.02 -20.99 4.28
C PRO A 176 -0.77 -21.51 3.08
N CYS A 177 -1.94 -20.93 2.82
CA CYS A 177 -2.64 -21.14 1.55
C CYS A 177 -1.77 -20.70 0.36
N GLN A 178 -2.04 -21.23 -0.84
CA GLN A 178 -1.24 -20.89 -2.03
C GLN A 178 -2.14 -20.49 -3.19
N ARG A 179 -1.63 -19.58 -4.01
CA ARG A 179 -2.24 -19.16 -5.28
C ARG A 179 -1.25 -19.35 -6.41
N THR A 180 -1.79 -19.63 -7.59
CA THR A 180 -0.99 -19.76 -8.81
C THR A 180 -1.31 -18.62 -9.75
N LEU A 181 -0.26 -17.88 -10.08
CA LEU A 181 -0.27 -16.73 -10.96
C LEU A 181 0.62 -17.00 -12.17
N ARG A 182 0.29 -16.28 -13.24
CA ARG A 182 0.98 -16.31 -14.51
C ARG A 182 1.22 -14.89 -14.95
N LEU A 183 2.50 -14.56 -15.16
CA LEU A 183 2.90 -13.39 -15.92
C LEU A 183 2.69 -13.71 -17.41
N SER A 184 1.80 -12.96 -18.06
CA SER A 184 1.53 -13.03 -19.49
C SER A 184 2.32 -11.94 -20.20
N LEU A 185 3.05 -12.30 -21.25
CA LEU A 185 3.78 -11.38 -22.12
C LEU A 185 3.26 -11.52 -23.55
N ASP A 186 2.86 -10.41 -24.16
CA ASP A 186 2.66 -10.23 -25.61
C ASP A 186 3.80 -9.36 -26.15
N ASN A 187 4.72 -9.98 -26.86
CA ASN A 187 5.92 -9.38 -27.41
C ASN A 187 5.99 -9.64 -28.92
N LYS A 188 5.79 -8.59 -29.71
CA LYS A 188 5.80 -8.62 -31.18
C LYS A 188 7.14 -8.16 -31.78
N GLU A 189 8.14 -7.91 -30.94
CA GLU A 189 9.44 -7.42 -31.35
C GLU A 189 10.29 -8.56 -31.92
N ILE A 190 10.96 -8.31 -33.05
CA ILE A 190 11.75 -9.32 -33.78
C ILE A 190 13.26 -9.16 -33.60
N CYS A 191 13.69 -8.24 -32.73
CA CYS A 191 15.10 -8.04 -32.42
C CYS A 191 15.64 -9.15 -31.49
N THR A 192 16.96 -9.27 -31.43
CA THR A 192 17.65 -10.30 -30.61
C THR A 192 18.37 -9.71 -29.40
N ALA A 193 18.06 -8.47 -29.01
CA ALA A 193 18.55 -7.93 -27.74
C ALA A 193 17.76 -8.56 -26.59
N VAL A 194 18.23 -8.43 -25.35
CA VAL A 194 17.57 -8.98 -24.16
C VAL A 194 17.34 -7.86 -23.15
N PRO A 195 16.45 -6.90 -23.45
CA PRO A 195 16.14 -5.83 -22.50
C PRO A 195 15.44 -6.40 -21.27
N GLY A 196 15.70 -5.79 -20.11
CA GLY A 196 14.98 -6.03 -18.87
C GLY A 196 13.89 -4.97 -18.66
N LYS A 197 12.78 -5.38 -18.07
CA LYS A 197 11.71 -4.48 -17.60
C LYS A 197 11.38 -4.78 -16.15
N GLU A 198 10.88 -3.75 -15.48
CA GLU A 198 10.33 -3.82 -14.13
C GLU A 198 8.88 -3.33 -14.20
N VAL A 199 7.98 -4.07 -13.55
CA VAL A 199 6.55 -3.73 -13.46
C VAL A 199 6.03 -4.17 -12.11
N SER A 200 5.09 -3.41 -11.56
CA SER A 200 4.45 -3.68 -10.28
C SER A 200 2.95 -3.95 -10.41
N PHE A 201 2.44 -4.91 -9.62
CA PHE A 201 1.04 -5.30 -9.63
C PHE A 201 0.41 -5.22 -8.23
N ASP A 202 -0.78 -4.62 -8.14
CA ASP A 202 -1.59 -4.62 -6.92
C ASP A 202 -2.15 -6.02 -6.65
N ILE A 203 -1.62 -6.64 -5.60
CA ILE A 203 -1.95 -7.99 -5.14
C ILE A 203 -2.91 -8.00 -3.94
N LYS A 204 -3.47 -6.86 -3.53
CA LYS A 204 -4.39 -6.78 -2.39
C LYS A 204 -5.61 -7.69 -2.54
N ASN A 205 -6.13 -7.82 -3.76
CA ASN A 205 -7.27 -8.69 -4.05
C ASN A 205 -6.93 -10.19 -3.99
N LEU A 206 -5.67 -10.54 -3.75
CA LEU A 206 -5.22 -11.93 -3.57
C LEU A 206 -5.26 -12.40 -2.12
N GLN A 207 -5.41 -11.48 -1.16
CA GLN A 207 -5.54 -11.78 0.26
C GLN A 207 -6.70 -12.77 0.52
N ILE A 208 -6.49 -13.66 1.48
CA ILE A 208 -7.44 -14.71 1.83
C ILE A 208 -8.06 -14.37 3.19
N ILE A 209 -9.40 -14.34 3.22
CA ILE A 209 -10.16 -14.03 4.44
C ILE A 209 -9.85 -15.09 5.51
N GLY A 210 -9.36 -14.62 6.67
CA GLY A 210 -9.05 -15.47 7.82
C GLY A 210 -7.61 -16.00 7.83
N ASP A 211 -6.78 -15.58 6.89
CA ASP A 211 -5.34 -15.86 6.82
C ASP A 211 -4.56 -14.53 6.89
N ASP A 212 -3.30 -14.57 7.31
CA ASP A 212 -2.39 -13.40 7.39
C ASP A 212 -1.26 -13.44 6.35
N LYS A 213 -1.18 -14.55 5.60
CA LYS A 213 -0.20 -14.71 4.53
C LYS A 213 -0.65 -15.71 3.48
N VAL A 214 -0.05 -15.61 2.30
CA VAL A 214 -0.30 -16.52 1.17
C VAL A 214 0.98 -16.72 0.37
N ILE A 215 1.21 -17.95 -0.09
CA ILE A 215 2.30 -18.24 -1.03
C ILE A 215 1.80 -17.95 -2.45
N LEU A 216 2.54 -17.12 -3.17
CA LEU A 216 2.27 -16.79 -4.57
C LEU A 216 3.26 -17.53 -5.47
N HIS A 217 2.75 -18.44 -6.31
CA HIS A 217 3.52 -19.08 -7.37
C HIS A 217 3.37 -18.28 -8.65
N VAL A 218 4.40 -17.57 -9.07
CA VAL A 218 4.36 -16.63 -10.21
C VAL A 218 5.22 -17.19 -11.34
N SER A 219 4.58 -17.78 -12.34
CA SER A 219 5.25 -18.34 -13.54
C SER A 219 6.46 -19.26 -13.22
N GLY A 220 6.39 -20.03 -12.14
CA GLY A 220 7.43 -20.98 -11.73
C GLY A 220 8.33 -20.50 -10.58
N GLU A 221 8.27 -19.22 -10.25
CA GLU A 221 8.92 -18.65 -9.05
C GLU A 221 7.95 -18.61 -7.87
N GLU A 222 8.48 -18.54 -6.64
CA GLU A 222 7.68 -18.51 -5.41
C GLU A 222 8.04 -17.28 -4.56
N ILE A 223 7.03 -16.61 -4.01
CA ILE A 223 7.21 -15.54 -3.03
C ILE A 223 6.10 -15.57 -1.96
N LEU A 224 6.48 -15.32 -0.71
CA LEU A 224 5.53 -15.19 0.41
C LEU A 224 5.01 -13.77 0.49
N TYR A 225 3.69 -13.62 0.50
CA TYR A 225 3.00 -12.35 0.74
C TYR A 225 2.37 -12.35 2.13
N GLU A 226 2.87 -11.48 3.01
CA GLU A 226 2.36 -11.25 4.37
C GLU A 226 1.62 -9.90 4.40
N TYR A 227 0.45 -9.83 5.03
CA TYR A 227 -0.44 -8.65 5.01
C TYR A 227 -1.25 -8.44 6.30
#